data_AF-A0A3B8UCT1-F1
#
_entry.id   AF-A0A3B8UCT1-F1
#
_cell.length_a   1.000
_cell.length_b   1.000
_cell.length_c   1.000
_cell.angle_alpha   90.00
_cell.angle_beta   90.00
_cell.angle_gamma   90.00
#
_symmetry.space_group_name_H-M   'P 1'
#
loop_
_entity.id
_entity.type
_entity.pdbx_description
1 polymer ?
#
loop_
_entity_poly.entity_id
_entity_poly.type
_entity_poly.pdbx_seq_one_letter_code
_entity_poly.pdbx_strand_id
1 'polypeptide(L)'
;MEIDPRTVYSDQGEKLRALKRLGFNRVSFGVQDLDPKVQEAVKRRQSEEMSRKTFEMARELAFDGINIDLIYGLPFLTLSTFTRTVEVISSWKPDRIALFSYAKVPWLKKHQNAIPEETLPSTEEKFAIYTKARKLFIEKGYTAIGMDHFALNTDSLSEGYYSGKLYRNFQGYSLNLAENMIGLGMSSIGFVEQAYFQNHKDLEAYGASLEAHRLPVAHGLVLSPEDRLRRWVIQELMCRFQVDKKQCSSLFSIDFDSHFQNSPLTPLKEEGLLEETDDKLLPTPLGRLLIRLVASAFDAYLTTSSTYSKLV
;
A
#
# COMPACT_ATOMS: atom_id res chain seq x y z
N MET A 1 -12.02 -0.34 8.48
CA MET A 1 -12.94 -0.80 7.41
C MET A 1 -12.74 0.07 6.19
N GLU A 2 -13.11 -0.42 5.01
CA GLU A 2 -13.13 0.37 3.78
C GLU A 2 -14.58 0.64 3.38
N ILE A 3 -14.91 1.87 3.01
CA ILE A 3 -16.26 2.25 2.60
C ILE A 3 -16.21 3.14 1.36
N ASP A 4 -17.14 2.90 0.43
CA ASP A 4 -17.41 3.81 -0.67
C ASP A 4 -18.20 5.04 -0.19
N PRO A 5 -17.68 6.27 -0.33
CA PRO A 5 -18.33 7.48 0.15
C PRO A 5 -19.73 7.71 -0.43
N ARG A 6 -19.99 7.23 -1.66
CA ARG A 6 -21.29 7.37 -2.31
C ARG A 6 -22.40 6.68 -1.51
N THR A 7 -22.08 5.56 -0.86
CA THR A 7 -23.06 4.79 -0.08
C THR A 7 -23.38 5.42 1.27
N VAL A 8 -22.39 6.09 1.88
CA VAL A 8 -22.57 6.83 3.13
C VAL A 8 -23.37 8.10 2.88
N TYR A 9 -23.06 8.80 1.78
CA TYR A 9 -23.79 10.00 1.42
C TYR A 9 -25.26 9.70 1.13
N SER A 10 -25.54 8.63 0.37
CA SER A 10 -26.91 8.25 0.01
C SER A 10 -27.77 7.86 1.21
N ASP A 11 -27.19 7.27 2.27
CA ASP A 11 -27.90 6.90 3.49
C ASP A 11 -27.76 7.92 4.62
N GLN A 12 -27.23 9.12 4.32
CA GLN A 12 -27.00 10.20 5.27
C GLN A 12 -26.19 9.78 6.51
N GLY A 13 -25.26 8.83 6.34
CA GLY A 13 -24.37 8.36 7.40
C GLY A 13 -24.96 7.29 8.32
N GLU A 14 -26.13 6.74 8.02
CA GLU A 14 -26.75 5.68 8.85
C GLU A 14 -25.84 4.46 8.98
N LYS A 15 -25.21 4.04 7.88
CA LYS A 15 -24.24 2.95 7.89
C LYS A 15 -23.04 3.25 8.78
N LEU A 16 -22.47 4.46 8.71
CA LEU A 16 -21.35 4.85 9.57
C LEU A 16 -21.75 4.83 11.05
N ARG A 17 -22.93 5.35 11.39
CA ARG A 17 -23.46 5.32 12.77
C ARG A 17 -23.67 3.89 13.27
N ALA A 18 -24.24 3.02 12.44
CA ALA A 18 -24.42 1.61 12.77
C ALA A 18 -23.06 0.92 13.02
N LEU A 19 -22.09 1.15 12.15
CA LEU A 19 -20.75 0.58 12.27
C LEU A 19 -20.01 1.09 13.52
N LYS A 20 -20.12 2.38 13.84
CA LYS A 20 -19.55 2.91 15.08
C LYS A 20 -20.17 2.25 16.32
N ARG A 21 -21.50 2.03 16.33
CA ARG A 21 -22.20 1.30 17.42
C ARG A 21 -21.75 -0.16 17.56
N LEU A 22 -21.33 -0.79 16.46
CA LEU A 22 -20.77 -2.15 16.46
C LEU A 22 -19.30 -2.21 16.91
N GLY A 23 -18.70 -1.07 17.29
CA GLY A 23 -17.34 -1.00 17.84
C GLY A 23 -16.25 -0.78 16.80
N PHE A 24 -16.59 -0.53 15.53
CA PHE A 24 -15.58 -0.14 14.55
C PHE A 24 -15.03 1.25 14.86
N ASN A 25 -13.70 1.38 14.87
CA ASN A 25 -13.00 2.60 15.26
C ASN A 25 -12.18 3.24 14.14
N ARG A 26 -11.91 2.55 13.02
CA ARG A 26 -11.15 3.07 11.88
C ARG A 26 -11.89 2.90 10.55
N VAL A 27 -11.75 3.88 9.67
CA VAL A 27 -12.38 3.90 8.34
C VAL A 27 -11.41 4.39 7.25
N SER A 28 -11.51 3.81 6.06
CA SER A 28 -10.85 4.25 4.83
C SER A 28 -11.90 4.58 3.78
N PHE A 29 -11.71 5.70 3.08
CA PHE A 29 -12.60 6.17 2.03
C PHE A 29 -11.89 6.19 0.68
N GLY A 30 -12.47 5.48 -0.29
CA GLY A 30 -12.01 5.50 -1.68
C GLY A 30 -12.45 6.77 -2.41
N VAL A 31 -11.67 7.85 -2.35
CA VAL A 31 -11.96 9.10 -3.08
C VAL A 31 -11.37 9.08 -4.49
N GLN A 32 -10.16 8.56 -4.63
CA GLN A 32 -9.40 8.39 -5.88
C GLN A 32 -8.95 9.70 -6.53
N ASP A 33 -9.89 10.56 -6.93
CA ASP A 33 -9.65 11.91 -7.46
C ASP A 33 -10.92 12.78 -7.26
N LEU A 34 -10.78 14.10 -7.25
CA LEU A 34 -11.88 15.06 -7.17
C LEU A 34 -12.24 15.70 -8.52
N ASP A 35 -11.40 15.54 -9.55
CA ASP A 35 -11.62 16.12 -10.87
C ASP A 35 -12.77 15.39 -11.60
N PRO A 36 -13.85 16.09 -12.00
CA PRO A 36 -15.00 15.46 -12.66
C PRO A 36 -14.65 14.76 -13.98
N LYS A 37 -13.66 15.24 -14.74
CA LYS A 37 -13.24 14.65 -16.01
C LYS A 37 -12.52 13.32 -15.76
N VAL A 38 -11.66 13.27 -14.75
CA VAL A 38 -10.99 12.03 -14.32
C VAL A 38 -12.03 11.01 -13.84
N GLN A 39 -12.96 11.45 -12.98
CA GLN A 39 -14.03 10.60 -12.46
C GLN A 39 -14.95 10.03 -13.54
N GLU A 40 -15.28 10.83 -14.55
CA GLU A 40 -16.08 10.39 -15.69
C GLU A 40 -15.37 9.27 -16.46
N ALA A 41 -14.08 9.47 -16.75
CA ALA A 41 -13.28 8.51 -17.51
C ALA A 41 -13.16 7.14 -16.82
N VAL A 42 -13.18 7.11 -15.49
CA VAL A 42 -13.16 5.87 -14.69
C VAL A 42 -14.54 5.43 -14.20
N LYS A 43 -15.62 6.09 -14.64
CA LYS A 43 -17.01 5.81 -14.27
C LYS A 43 -17.26 5.81 -12.75
N ARG A 44 -16.58 6.71 -12.03
CA ARG A 44 -16.67 6.88 -10.56
C ARG A 44 -17.11 8.30 -10.20
N ARG A 45 -18.31 8.69 -10.63
CA ARG A 45 -18.88 10.01 -10.31
C ARG A 45 -19.13 10.16 -8.81
N GLN A 46 -18.44 11.09 -8.17
CA GLN A 46 -18.48 11.37 -6.74
C GLN A 46 -18.05 12.83 -6.51
N SER A 47 -18.99 13.73 -6.18
CA SER A 47 -18.64 15.14 -6.01
C SER A 47 -17.68 15.38 -4.82
N GLU A 48 -16.94 16.49 -4.87
CA GLU A 48 -16.16 16.96 -3.72
C GLU A 48 -17.03 17.10 -2.47
N GLU A 49 -18.22 17.71 -2.61
CA GLU A 49 -19.17 17.88 -1.51
C GLU A 49 -19.57 16.54 -0.87
N MET A 50 -19.85 15.52 -1.68
CA MET A 50 -20.20 14.18 -1.21
C MET A 50 -19.07 13.56 -0.39
N SER A 51 -17.84 13.67 -0.90
CA SER A 51 -16.63 13.16 -0.25
C SER A 51 -16.37 13.89 1.07
N ARG A 52 -16.46 15.23 1.06
CA ARG A 52 -16.26 16.09 2.21
C ARG A 52 -17.29 15.79 3.31
N LYS A 53 -18.58 15.77 2.98
CA LYS A 53 -19.64 15.46 3.96
C LYS A 53 -19.47 14.09 4.59
N THR A 54 -19.08 13.08 3.79
CA THR A 54 -18.81 11.73 4.31
C THR A 54 -17.64 11.73 5.30
N PHE A 55 -16.56 12.44 4.97
CA PHE A 55 -15.41 12.62 5.84
C PHE A 55 -15.78 13.35 7.14
N GLU A 56 -16.55 14.45 7.04
CA GLU A 56 -17.05 15.22 8.19
C GLU A 56 -17.90 14.34 9.12
N MET A 57 -18.83 13.54 8.58
CA MET A 57 -19.62 12.59 9.37
C MET A 57 -18.75 11.57 10.12
N ALA A 58 -17.69 11.04 9.49
CA ALA A 58 -16.78 10.13 10.15
C ALA A 58 -15.98 10.81 11.27
N ARG A 59 -15.59 12.08 11.08
CA ARG A 59 -14.94 12.90 12.10
C ARG A 59 -15.87 13.19 13.29
N GLU A 60 -17.11 13.59 13.03
CA GLU A 60 -18.14 13.83 14.05
C GLU A 60 -18.42 12.57 14.89
N LEU A 61 -18.36 11.40 14.27
CA LEU A 61 -18.50 10.10 14.94
C LEU A 61 -17.21 9.62 15.63
N ALA A 62 -16.17 10.46 15.68
CA ALA A 62 -14.88 10.18 16.30
C ALA A 62 -14.26 8.86 15.82
N PHE A 63 -14.27 8.61 14.50
CA PHE A 63 -13.40 7.58 13.93
C PHE A 63 -11.93 8.02 14.03
N ASP A 64 -11.08 7.08 14.43
CA ASP A 64 -9.63 7.24 14.47
C ASP A 64 -9.02 6.76 13.14
N GLY A 65 -7.85 7.27 12.78
CA GLY A 65 -7.10 6.80 11.61
C GLY A 65 -7.92 6.87 10.31
N ILE A 66 -8.71 7.94 10.12
CA ILE A 66 -9.52 8.15 8.92
C ILE A 66 -8.58 8.28 7.73
N ASN A 67 -8.61 7.28 6.86
CA ASN A 67 -7.79 7.21 5.66
C ASN A 67 -8.57 7.68 4.42
N ILE A 68 -7.87 8.36 3.51
CA ILE A 68 -8.37 8.66 2.17
C ILE A 68 -7.46 7.99 1.13
N ASP A 69 -8.04 7.16 0.28
CA ASP A 69 -7.35 6.58 -0.87
C ASP A 69 -7.44 7.54 -2.06
N LEU A 70 -6.29 7.81 -2.67
CA LEU A 70 -6.11 8.59 -3.89
C LEU A 70 -5.37 7.76 -4.92
N ILE A 71 -5.64 8.01 -6.20
CA ILE A 71 -4.97 7.31 -7.30
C ILE A 71 -4.40 8.35 -8.26
N TYR A 72 -3.08 8.33 -8.45
CA TYR A 72 -2.42 9.14 -9.47
C TYR A 72 -2.14 8.31 -10.73
N GLY A 73 -2.04 9.00 -11.88
CA GLY A 73 -1.85 8.35 -13.17
C GLY A 73 -3.16 7.86 -13.83
N LEU A 74 -4.32 8.33 -13.36
CA LEU A 74 -5.61 8.08 -14.00
C LEU A 74 -5.76 8.84 -15.33
N PRO A 75 -6.71 8.44 -16.19
CA PRO A 75 -7.02 9.16 -17.42
C PRO A 75 -7.35 10.64 -17.21
N PHE A 76 -6.80 11.50 -18.06
CA PHE A 76 -6.92 12.97 -18.07
C PHE A 76 -6.40 13.68 -16.82
N LEU A 77 -5.80 12.94 -15.88
CA LEU A 77 -5.18 13.51 -14.69
C LEU A 77 -3.88 14.19 -15.09
N THR A 78 -3.73 15.46 -14.73
CA THR A 78 -2.53 16.25 -14.99
C THR A 78 -1.89 16.70 -13.68
N LEU A 79 -0.67 17.21 -13.76
CA LEU A 79 0.01 17.79 -12.60
C LEU A 79 -0.83 18.88 -11.91
N SER A 80 -1.51 19.73 -12.67
CA SER A 80 -2.27 20.86 -12.12
C SER A 80 -3.57 20.41 -11.45
N THR A 81 -4.35 19.52 -12.09
CA THR A 81 -5.61 19.03 -11.53
C THR A 81 -5.36 18.21 -10.27
N PHE A 82 -4.33 17.35 -10.28
CA PHE A 82 -4.02 16.55 -9.11
C PHE A 82 -3.42 17.37 -7.96
N THR A 83 -2.64 18.42 -8.26
CA THR A 83 -2.18 19.37 -7.24
C THR A 83 -3.38 20.00 -6.52
N ARG A 84 -4.42 20.41 -7.25
CA ARG A 84 -5.65 20.93 -6.67
C ARG A 84 -6.36 19.88 -5.79
N THR A 85 -6.46 18.64 -6.26
CA THR A 85 -7.02 17.52 -5.47
C THR A 85 -6.26 17.36 -4.16
N VAL A 86 -4.92 17.32 -4.19
CA VAL A 86 -4.07 17.18 -3.00
C VAL A 86 -4.27 18.35 -2.02
N GLU A 87 -4.36 19.58 -2.51
CA GLU A 87 -4.61 20.76 -1.67
C GLU A 87 -5.96 20.69 -0.94
N VAL A 88 -7.02 20.30 -1.66
CA VAL A 88 -8.37 20.17 -1.10
C VAL A 88 -8.39 19.05 -0.05
N ILE A 89 -7.91 17.85 -0.39
CA ILE A 89 -7.87 16.72 0.55
C ILE A 89 -7.05 17.06 1.79
N SER A 90 -5.90 17.70 1.61
CA SER A 90 -5.06 18.12 2.74
C SER A 90 -5.75 19.15 3.65
N SER A 91 -6.64 19.98 3.11
CA SER A 91 -7.42 20.95 3.90
C SER A 91 -8.41 20.26 4.86
N TRP A 92 -8.87 19.06 4.52
CA TRP A 92 -9.74 18.26 5.38
C TRP A 92 -8.97 17.60 6.53
N LYS A 93 -7.64 17.50 6.41
CA LYS A 93 -6.75 16.84 7.38
C LYS A 93 -7.20 15.41 7.72
N PRO A 94 -7.34 14.48 6.74
CA PRO A 94 -7.44 13.06 7.05
C PRO A 94 -6.23 12.60 7.89
N ASP A 95 -6.42 11.59 8.73
CA ASP A 95 -5.32 11.09 9.56
C ASP A 95 -4.25 10.42 8.68
N ARG A 96 -4.71 9.76 7.60
CA ARG A 96 -3.88 8.96 6.70
C ARG A 96 -4.31 9.17 5.26
N ILE A 97 -3.35 9.00 4.36
CA ILE A 97 -3.56 9.04 2.92
C ILE A 97 -2.81 7.87 2.30
N ALA A 98 -3.49 7.12 1.44
CA ALA A 98 -2.87 6.14 0.57
C ALA A 98 -2.91 6.66 -0.87
N LEU A 99 -1.74 6.94 -1.44
CA LEU A 99 -1.54 7.51 -2.77
C LEU A 99 -1.06 6.43 -3.74
N PHE A 100 -2.01 5.71 -4.34
CA PHE A 100 -1.72 4.59 -5.21
C PHE A 100 -1.40 5.01 -6.64
N SER A 101 -0.44 4.30 -7.24
CA SER A 101 -0.12 4.42 -8.66
C SER A 101 -1.13 3.63 -9.48
N TYR A 102 -1.81 4.26 -10.44
CA TYR A 102 -2.67 3.54 -11.37
C TYR A 102 -1.84 2.58 -12.23
N ALA A 103 -2.17 1.29 -12.19
CA ALA A 103 -1.56 0.27 -13.03
C ALA A 103 -2.56 -0.19 -14.09
N LYS A 104 -2.22 0.02 -15.37
CA LYS A 104 -2.97 -0.53 -16.51
C LYS A 104 -2.50 -1.96 -16.76
N VAL A 105 -3.34 -2.91 -16.37
CA VAL A 105 -3.12 -4.37 -16.44
C VAL A 105 -4.28 -5.08 -17.16
N PRO A 106 -4.57 -4.74 -18.43
CA PRO A 106 -5.75 -5.21 -19.14
C PRO A 106 -5.83 -6.74 -19.30
N TRP A 107 -4.69 -7.44 -19.26
CA TRP A 107 -4.62 -8.90 -19.26
C TRP A 107 -5.28 -9.53 -18.02
N LEU A 108 -5.24 -8.83 -16.88
CA LEU A 108 -5.87 -9.26 -15.63
C LEU A 108 -7.22 -8.58 -15.40
N LYS A 109 -7.35 -7.31 -15.79
CA LYS A 109 -8.53 -6.47 -15.58
C LYS A 109 -9.07 -5.99 -16.92
N LYS A 110 -9.74 -6.89 -17.65
CA LYS A 110 -10.25 -6.66 -19.03
C LYS A 110 -11.05 -5.36 -19.21
N HIS A 111 -11.76 -4.89 -18.19
CA HIS A 111 -12.52 -3.63 -18.26
C HIS A 111 -11.63 -2.39 -18.48
N GLN A 112 -10.33 -2.46 -18.14
CA GLN A 112 -9.38 -1.37 -18.39
C GLN A 112 -9.06 -1.18 -19.88
N ASN A 113 -9.45 -2.11 -20.76
CA ASN A 113 -9.40 -1.90 -22.21
C ASN A 113 -10.29 -0.74 -22.68
N ALA A 114 -11.30 -0.36 -21.89
CA ALA A 114 -12.14 0.80 -22.21
C ALA A 114 -11.44 2.15 -21.95
N ILE A 115 -10.27 2.15 -21.32
CA ILE A 115 -9.49 3.36 -21.05
C ILE A 115 -8.48 3.55 -22.19
N PRO A 116 -8.59 4.61 -23.01
CA PRO A 116 -7.65 4.87 -24.10
C PRO A 116 -6.26 5.25 -23.55
N GLU A 117 -5.18 4.78 -24.18
CA GLU A 117 -3.80 4.97 -23.68
C GLU A 117 -3.34 6.42 -23.77
N GLU A 118 -3.76 7.14 -24.80
CA GLU A 118 -3.49 8.56 -25.03
C GLU A 118 -4.08 9.48 -23.96
N THR A 119 -5.00 8.96 -23.14
CA THR A 119 -5.58 9.71 -22.02
C THR A 119 -4.75 9.57 -20.74
N LEU A 120 -3.84 8.61 -20.68
CA LEU A 120 -2.99 8.40 -19.50
C LEU A 120 -1.79 9.35 -19.54
N PRO A 121 -1.36 9.88 -18.38
CA PRO A 121 -0.14 10.68 -18.32
C PRO A 121 1.08 9.80 -18.69
N SER A 122 2.10 10.43 -19.29
CA SER A 122 3.38 9.76 -19.54
C SER A 122 4.05 9.34 -18.23
N THR A 123 5.08 8.50 -18.28
CA THR A 123 5.77 8.10 -17.04
C THR A 123 6.45 9.28 -16.35
N GLU A 124 7.02 10.21 -17.12
CA GLU A 124 7.63 11.44 -16.61
C GLU A 124 6.58 12.34 -15.94
N GLU A 125 5.41 12.52 -16.57
CA GLU A 125 4.32 13.30 -15.96
C GLU A 125 3.80 12.63 -14.70
N LYS A 126 3.62 11.31 -14.73
CA LYS A 126 3.18 10.51 -13.58
C LYS A 126 4.18 10.60 -12.40
N PHE A 127 5.48 10.62 -12.69
CA PHE A 127 6.51 10.86 -11.67
C PHE A 127 6.48 12.29 -11.14
N ALA A 128 6.29 13.29 -12.01
CA ALA A 128 6.12 14.69 -11.59
C ALA A 128 4.90 14.89 -10.69
N ILE A 129 3.76 14.25 -11.02
CA ILE A 129 2.55 14.24 -10.20
C ILE A 129 2.85 13.67 -8.80
N TYR A 130 3.46 12.48 -8.74
CA TYR A 130 3.78 11.82 -7.48
C TYR A 130 4.73 12.66 -6.60
N THR A 131 5.82 13.16 -7.17
CA THR A 131 6.81 13.96 -6.43
C THR A 131 6.23 15.27 -5.92
N LYS A 132 5.38 15.95 -6.72
CA LYS A 132 4.65 17.15 -6.30
C LYS A 132 3.65 16.86 -5.18
N ALA A 133 2.83 15.81 -5.32
CA ALA A 133 1.88 15.39 -4.29
C ALA A 133 2.58 15.04 -2.98
N ARG A 134 3.65 14.23 -3.05
CA ARG A 134 4.48 13.87 -1.89
C ARG A 134 5.03 15.10 -1.17
N LYS A 135 5.58 16.05 -1.92
CA LYS A 135 6.10 17.31 -1.35
C LYS A 135 5.01 18.10 -0.64
N LEU A 136 3.84 18.25 -1.27
CA LEU A 136 2.71 18.96 -0.70
C LEU A 136 2.20 18.29 0.58
N PHE A 137 2.05 16.96 0.62
CA PHE A 137 1.64 16.28 1.85
C PHE A 137 2.63 16.52 2.99
N ILE A 138 3.94 16.46 2.72
CA ILE A 138 4.96 16.77 3.73
C ILE A 138 4.84 18.22 4.23
N GLU A 139 4.69 19.19 3.32
CA GLU A 139 4.46 20.60 3.67
C GLU A 139 3.17 20.83 4.47
N LYS A 140 2.17 19.95 4.32
CA LYS A 140 0.90 19.98 5.06
C LYS A 140 0.92 19.18 6.37
N GLY A 141 2.10 18.73 6.82
CA GLY A 141 2.27 18.09 8.13
C GLY A 141 2.06 16.58 8.15
N TYR A 142 2.24 15.91 7.00
CA TYR A 142 2.24 14.45 6.91
C TYR A 142 3.67 13.90 6.88
N THR A 143 3.87 12.79 7.58
CA THR A 143 5.05 11.95 7.45
C THR A 143 4.84 10.99 6.27
N ALA A 144 5.81 10.92 5.36
CA ALA A 144 5.84 9.90 4.32
C ALA A 144 6.30 8.56 4.94
N ILE A 145 5.35 7.72 5.33
CA ILE A 145 5.58 6.45 6.04
C ILE A 145 6.39 5.48 5.18
N GLY A 146 6.01 5.34 3.91
CA GLY A 146 6.70 4.46 2.97
C GLY A 146 5.85 4.16 1.75
N MET A 147 6.50 4.00 0.60
CA MET A 147 5.85 3.79 -0.70
C MET A 147 4.77 4.86 -1.01
N ASP A 148 3.52 4.47 -0.82
CA ASP A 148 2.28 5.16 -1.15
C ASP A 148 1.55 5.68 0.11
N HIS A 149 2.08 5.47 1.33
CA HIS A 149 1.38 5.82 2.56
C HIS A 149 1.92 7.08 3.23
N PHE A 150 1.00 7.94 3.65
CA PHE A 150 1.24 9.16 4.41
C PHE A 150 0.34 9.17 5.65
N ALA A 151 0.85 9.69 6.75
CA ALA A 151 0.06 9.88 7.97
C ALA A 151 0.37 11.24 8.59
N LEU A 152 -0.59 11.88 9.25
CA LEU A 152 -0.33 13.11 10.00
C LEU A 152 0.81 12.88 10.99
N ASN A 153 1.63 13.89 11.25
CA ASN A 153 2.76 13.76 12.18
C ASN A 153 2.33 13.35 13.60
N THR A 154 1.06 13.58 13.95
CA THR A 154 0.44 13.18 15.23
C THR A 154 -0.26 11.82 15.19
N ASP A 155 -0.32 11.14 14.03
CA ASP A 155 -0.88 9.79 13.94
C ASP A 155 0.14 8.77 14.44
N SER A 156 -0.35 7.75 15.14
CA SER A 156 0.39 6.58 15.62
C SER A 156 1.34 5.93 14.57
N LEU A 157 1.00 5.92 13.27
CA LEU A 157 1.89 5.39 12.24
C LEU A 157 3.14 6.25 12.07
N SER A 158 3.04 7.56 12.19
CA SER A 158 4.18 8.47 12.15
C SER A 158 5.09 8.22 13.37
N GLU A 159 4.51 8.03 14.56
CA GLU A 159 5.27 7.62 15.75
C GLU A 159 5.96 6.26 15.54
N GLY A 160 5.26 5.30 14.95
CA GLY A 160 5.80 4.00 14.58
C GLY A 160 6.95 4.08 13.59
N TYR A 161 6.84 4.97 12.60
CA TYR A 161 7.89 5.25 11.62
C TYR A 161 9.16 5.72 12.31
N TYR A 162 9.06 6.76 13.15
CA TYR A 162 10.23 7.33 13.84
C TYR A 162 10.82 6.40 14.90
N SER A 163 10.00 5.54 15.52
CA SER A 163 10.46 4.57 16.52
C SER A 163 10.91 3.23 15.95
N GLY A 164 10.86 3.04 14.63
CA GLY A 164 11.24 1.77 13.98
C GLY A 164 10.29 0.60 14.28
N LYS A 165 9.05 0.89 14.70
CA LYS A 165 8.04 -0.11 15.10
C LYS A 165 7.03 -0.44 14.00
N LEU A 166 7.20 0.13 12.80
CA LEU A 166 6.34 -0.20 11.68
C LEU A 166 6.47 -1.67 11.29
N TYR A 167 5.33 -2.22 10.93
CA TYR A 167 5.20 -3.52 10.28
C TYR A 167 4.29 -3.38 9.06
N ARG A 168 4.38 -4.33 8.12
CA ARG A 168 3.53 -4.34 6.93
C ARG A 168 2.89 -5.71 6.72
N ASN A 169 1.57 -5.73 6.52
CA ASN A 169 0.81 -6.91 6.12
C ASN A 169 0.06 -6.67 4.79
N PHE A 170 -0.85 -7.57 4.39
CA PHE A 170 -1.59 -7.44 3.14
C PHE A 170 -2.44 -6.16 3.04
N GLN A 171 -2.91 -5.61 4.16
CA GLN A 171 -3.69 -4.36 4.18
C GLN A 171 -2.84 -3.09 4.22
N GLY A 172 -1.53 -3.18 4.49
CA GLY A 172 -0.64 -2.02 4.53
C GLY A 172 0.19 -1.94 5.83
N TYR A 173 0.59 -0.72 6.19
CA TYR A 173 1.37 -0.46 7.40
C TYR A 173 0.54 -0.54 8.67
N SER A 174 1.11 -1.13 9.72
CA SER A 174 0.51 -1.33 11.04
C SER A 174 1.58 -1.23 12.12
N LEU A 175 1.15 -0.93 13.35
CA LEU A 175 2.00 -1.03 14.55
C LEU A 175 1.89 -2.40 15.23
N ASN A 176 0.79 -3.10 14.97
CA ASN A 176 0.51 -4.38 15.57
C ASN A 176 0.91 -5.48 14.60
N LEU A 177 1.92 -6.25 14.99
CA LEU A 177 2.25 -7.51 14.35
C LEU A 177 1.28 -8.56 14.89
N ALA A 178 0.36 -9.01 14.04
CA ALA A 178 -0.32 -10.28 14.29
C ALA A 178 0.59 -11.39 13.77
N GLU A 179 1.00 -12.31 14.65
CA GLU A 179 1.79 -13.49 14.26
C GLU A 179 1.01 -14.36 13.27
N ASN A 180 -0.31 -14.43 13.49
CA ASN A 180 -1.25 -15.15 12.66
C ASN A 180 -2.38 -14.20 12.20
N MET A 181 -2.74 -14.31 10.92
CA MET A 181 -3.81 -13.56 10.28
C MET A 181 -4.73 -14.53 9.54
N ILE A 182 -5.98 -14.63 9.98
CA ILE A 182 -6.97 -15.49 9.33
C ILE A 182 -7.71 -14.65 8.27
N GLY A 183 -7.52 -14.99 7.00
CA GLY A 183 -8.29 -14.43 5.90
C GLY A 183 -9.63 -15.17 5.77
N LEU A 184 -10.74 -14.44 5.87
CA LEU A 184 -12.10 -14.97 5.67
C LEU A 184 -12.74 -14.36 4.42
N GLY A 185 -13.59 -15.15 3.77
CA GLY A 185 -14.29 -14.78 2.54
C GLY A 185 -13.55 -15.18 1.27
N MET A 186 -14.22 -14.99 0.13
CA MET A 186 -13.67 -15.25 -1.19
C MET A 186 -12.40 -14.41 -1.42
N SER A 187 -11.40 -14.99 -2.07
CA SER A 187 -10.09 -14.40 -2.45
C SER A 187 -9.17 -13.98 -1.30
N SER A 188 -9.63 -14.02 -0.05
CA SER A 188 -8.86 -13.55 1.11
C SER A 188 -7.57 -14.33 1.26
N ILE A 189 -6.51 -13.63 1.66
CA ILE A 189 -5.22 -14.23 1.98
C ILE A 189 -5.05 -14.23 3.49
N GLY A 190 -4.64 -15.36 4.05
CA GLY A 190 -4.22 -15.49 5.42
C GLY A 190 -2.75 -15.88 5.54
N PHE A 191 -2.25 -15.81 6.77
CA PHE A 191 -0.92 -16.22 7.16
C PHE A 191 -0.98 -16.87 8.54
N VAL A 192 -0.65 -18.16 8.65
CA VAL A 192 -0.66 -18.90 9.92
C VAL A 192 0.58 -19.78 9.99
N GLU A 193 1.29 -19.77 11.11
CA GLU A 193 2.46 -20.64 11.37
C GLU A 193 3.48 -20.67 10.20
N GLN A 194 3.83 -19.50 9.66
CA GLN A 194 4.77 -19.38 8.52
C GLN A 194 4.24 -19.95 7.20
N ALA A 195 2.92 -20.09 7.04
CA ALA A 195 2.30 -20.47 5.79
C ALA A 195 1.31 -19.40 5.32
N TYR A 196 1.42 -19.01 4.05
CA TYR A 196 0.36 -18.25 3.39
C TYR A 196 -0.70 -19.21 2.86
N PHE A 197 -1.96 -18.78 2.91
CA PHE A 197 -3.05 -19.46 2.22
C PHE A 197 -3.96 -18.45 1.54
N GLN A 198 -4.55 -18.82 0.42
CA GLN A 198 -5.52 -18.01 -0.30
C GLN A 198 -6.79 -18.81 -0.54
N ASN A 199 -7.93 -18.23 -0.18
CA ASN A 199 -9.23 -18.80 -0.48
C ASN A 199 -9.55 -18.71 -1.99
N HIS A 200 -10.46 -19.56 -2.46
CA HIS A 200 -10.97 -19.52 -3.84
C HIS A 200 -11.36 -18.10 -4.26
N LYS A 201 -10.98 -17.72 -5.49
CA LYS A 201 -11.23 -16.38 -6.05
C LYS A 201 -12.60 -16.27 -6.70
N ASP A 202 -13.20 -17.39 -7.08
CA ASP A 202 -14.54 -17.49 -7.62
C ASP A 202 -15.52 -17.93 -6.53
N LEU A 203 -16.74 -17.38 -6.61
CA LEU A 203 -17.75 -17.55 -5.55
C LEU A 203 -18.32 -18.97 -5.54
N GLU A 204 -18.38 -19.63 -6.71
CA GLU A 204 -18.91 -20.98 -6.87
C GLU A 204 -18.02 -22.01 -6.15
N ALA A 205 -16.72 -22.05 -6.43
CA ALA A 205 -15.80 -22.98 -5.76
C ALA A 205 -15.64 -22.65 -4.26
N TYR A 206 -15.72 -21.37 -3.89
CA TYR A 206 -15.76 -20.96 -2.49
C TYR A 206 -16.98 -21.55 -1.77
N GLY A 207 -18.18 -21.38 -2.34
CA GLY A 207 -19.43 -21.90 -1.79
C GLY A 207 -19.47 -23.43 -1.72
N ALA A 208 -19.10 -24.10 -2.81
CA ALA A 208 -19.07 -25.55 -2.90
C ALA A 208 -18.13 -26.19 -1.85
N SER A 209 -17.01 -25.53 -1.53
CA SER A 209 -16.11 -25.98 -0.47
C SER A 209 -16.77 -25.93 0.92
N LEU A 210 -17.49 -24.84 1.22
CA LEU A 210 -18.18 -24.65 2.50
C LEU A 210 -19.37 -25.61 2.66
N GLU A 211 -20.18 -25.80 1.62
CA GLU A 211 -21.29 -26.76 1.61
C GLU A 211 -20.82 -28.20 1.87
N ALA A 212 -19.62 -28.52 1.42
CA ALA A 212 -18.99 -29.82 1.66
C ALA A 212 -18.18 -29.88 2.97
N HIS A 213 -18.34 -28.91 3.88
CA HIS A 213 -17.63 -28.81 5.17
C HIS A 213 -16.10 -28.84 5.06
N ARG A 214 -15.53 -28.26 4.00
CA ARG A 214 -14.08 -28.11 3.82
C ARG A 214 -13.67 -26.64 3.87
N LEU A 215 -12.43 -26.39 4.25
CA LEU A 215 -11.84 -25.05 4.15
C LEU A 215 -11.74 -24.64 2.68
N PRO A 216 -12.16 -23.42 2.30
CA PRO A 216 -12.21 -22.99 0.90
C PRO A 216 -10.85 -22.52 0.38
N VAL A 217 -9.76 -23.21 0.74
CA VAL A 217 -8.37 -22.85 0.42
C VAL A 217 -8.02 -23.38 -0.98
N ALA A 218 -7.69 -22.47 -1.90
CA ALA A 218 -7.29 -22.78 -3.26
C ALA A 218 -5.77 -22.93 -3.43
N HIS A 219 -5.00 -22.12 -2.68
CA HIS A 219 -3.55 -22.12 -2.73
C HIS A 219 -2.97 -22.03 -1.33
N GLY A 220 -1.83 -22.69 -1.12
CA GLY A 220 -1.04 -22.61 0.11
C GLY A 220 0.45 -22.57 -0.22
N LEU A 221 1.23 -21.86 0.61
CA LEU A 221 2.68 -21.82 0.53
C LEU A 221 3.25 -21.86 1.95
N VAL A 222 3.92 -22.96 2.30
CA VAL A 222 4.69 -23.07 3.53
C VAL A 222 6.07 -22.46 3.28
N LEU A 223 6.46 -21.48 4.08
CA LEU A 223 7.73 -20.79 3.91
C LEU A 223 8.90 -21.68 4.34
N SER A 224 9.84 -21.89 3.42
CA SER A 224 11.13 -22.52 3.72
C SER A 224 11.96 -21.65 4.68
N PRO A 225 13.02 -22.19 5.30
CA PRO A 225 13.95 -21.38 6.08
C PRO A 225 14.50 -20.17 5.30
N GLU A 226 14.82 -20.35 4.01
CA GLU A 226 15.31 -19.28 3.14
C GLU A 226 14.23 -18.22 2.88
N ASP A 227 12.98 -18.63 2.68
CA ASP A 227 11.86 -17.69 2.49
C ASP A 227 11.64 -16.82 3.73
N ARG A 228 11.74 -17.42 4.93
CA ARG A 228 11.58 -16.69 6.19
C ARG A 228 12.70 -15.66 6.39
N LEU A 229 13.93 -16.03 6.04
CA LEU A 229 15.11 -15.16 6.08
C LEU A 229 14.94 -13.97 5.12
N ARG A 230 14.66 -14.24 3.85
CA ARG A 230 14.47 -13.19 2.84
C ARG A 230 13.27 -12.30 3.15
N ARG A 231 12.16 -12.89 3.62
CA ARG A 231 10.99 -12.14 4.09
C ARG A 231 11.36 -11.17 5.21
N TRP A 232 12.18 -11.59 6.17
CA TRP A 232 12.63 -10.71 7.24
C TRP A 232 13.45 -9.54 6.69
N VAL A 233 14.47 -9.80 5.86
CA VAL A 233 15.31 -8.75 5.25
C VAL A 233 14.45 -7.75 4.44
N ILE A 234 13.52 -8.27 3.63
CA ILE A 234 12.59 -7.44 2.84
C ILE A 234 11.68 -6.60 3.75
N GLN A 235 11.17 -7.17 4.84
CA GLN A 235 10.33 -6.43 5.80
C GLN A 235 11.11 -5.33 6.51
N GLU A 236 12.35 -5.58 6.91
CA GLU A 236 13.24 -4.58 7.51
C GLU A 236 13.49 -3.40 6.56
N LEU A 237 13.81 -3.69 5.29
CA LEU A 237 13.97 -2.66 4.26
C LEU A 237 12.68 -1.86 4.04
N MET A 238 11.54 -2.54 3.90
CA MET A 238 10.26 -1.90 3.56
C MET A 238 9.62 -1.14 4.72
N CYS A 239 9.93 -1.47 5.97
CA CYS A 239 9.30 -0.87 7.15
C CYS A 239 10.23 0.04 7.94
N ARG A 240 11.51 -0.31 8.04
CA ARG A 240 12.50 0.41 8.86
C ARG A 240 13.56 1.12 8.04
N PHE A 241 13.62 0.85 6.73
CA PHE A 241 14.61 1.43 5.82
C PHE A 241 16.04 1.23 6.33
N GLN A 242 16.30 0.05 6.88
CA GLN A 242 17.63 -0.42 7.24
C GLN A 242 17.60 -1.94 7.41
N VAL A 243 18.75 -2.60 7.28
CA VAL A 243 18.97 -3.97 7.73
C VAL A 243 20.17 -3.98 8.66
N ASP A 244 20.00 -4.52 9.86
CA ASP A 244 21.12 -4.82 10.77
C ASP A 244 21.66 -6.21 10.45
N LYS A 245 22.88 -6.28 9.91
CA LYS A 245 23.49 -7.52 9.43
C LYS A 245 23.72 -8.50 10.58
N LYS A 246 24.18 -8.00 11.74
CA LYS A 246 24.42 -8.82 12.94
C LYS A 246 23.13 -9.42 13.50
N GLN A 247 22.05 -8.63 13.52
CA GLN A 247 20.74 -9.12 13.91
C GLN A 247 20.25 -10.23 12.97
N CYS A 248 20.39 -10.04 11.66
CA CYS A 248 20.03 -11.05 10.66
C CYS A 248 20.83 -12.35 10.86
N SER A 249 22.16 -12.23 10.94
CA SER A 249 23.08 -13.35 11.17
C SER A 249 22.71 -14.13 12.44
N SER A 250 22.38 -13.45 13.53
CA SER A 250 21.98 -14.08 14.79
C SER A 250 20.62 -14.78 14.70
N LEU A 251 19.62 -14.14 14.08
CA LEU A 251 18.27 -14.69 13.97
C LEU A 251 18.20 -15.95 13.09
N PHE A 252 19.02 -15.99 12.04
CA PHE A 252 18.98 -17.06 11.04
C PHE A 252 20.19 -17.99 11.05
N SER A 253 21.16 -17.75 11.95
CA SER A 253 22.40 -18.53 12.07
C SER A 253 23.19 -18.60 10.74
N ILE A 254 23.37 -17.45 10.10
CA ILE A 254 24.13 -17.28 8.85
C ILE A 254 25.25 -16.25 9.00
N ASP A 255 26.17 -16.21 8.04
CA ASP A 255 27.00 -15.03 7.77
C ASP A 255 26.32 -14.19 6.68
N PHE A 256 25.89 -12.97 7.01
CA PHE A 256 25.06 -12.14 6.11
C PHE A 256 25.75 -11.86 4.77
N ASP A 257 27.00 -11.42 4.80
CA ASP A 257 27.72 -10.99 3.60
C ASP A 257 28.04 -12.17 2.69
N SER A 258 28.46 -13.31 3.25
CA SER A 258 28.67 -14.54 2.49
C SER A 258 27.37 -15.09 1.91
N HIS A 259 26.27 -15.09 2.67
CA HIS A 259 24.96 -15.60 2.22
C HIS A 259 24.40 -14.77 1.07
N PHE A 260 24.49 -13.44 1.16
CA PHE A 260 23.92 -12.51 0.18
C PHE A 260 24.92 -12.01 -0.87
N GLN A 261 26.12 -12.60 -0.98
CA GLN A 261 27.17 -12.16 -1.91
C GLN A 261 26.73 -12.06 -3.38
N ASN A 262 25.77 -12.89 -3.80
CA ASN A 262 25.23 -12.91 -5.18
C ASN A 262 24.02 -12.00 -5.37
N SER A 263 23.56 -11.31 -4.32
CA SER A 263 22.47 -10.33 -4.44
C SER A 263 22.99 -9.12 -5.21
N PRO A 264 22.19 -8.49 -6.09
CA PRO A 264 22.62 -7.38 -6.94
C PRO A 264 22.70 -6.06 -6.14
N LEU A 265 23.53 -6.01 -5.10
CA LEU A 265 23.71 -4.83 -4.25
C LEU A 265 24.63 -3.78 -4.89
N THR A 266 25.63 -4.21 -5.66
CA THR A 266 26.58 -3.28 -6.33
C THR A 266 25.89 -2.29 -7.26
N PRO A 267 25.00 -2.69 -8.18
CA PRO A 267 24.28 -1.74 -9.03
C PRO A 267 23.45 -0.73 -8.21
N LEU A 268 22.80 -1.18 -7.13
CA LEU A 268 22.03 -0.29 -6.25
C LEU A 268 22.90 0.75 -5.55
N LYS A 269 24.14 0.39 -5.19
CA LYS A 269 25.12 1.32 -4.60
C LYS A 269 25.63 2.32 -5.64
N GLU A 270 25.95 1.85 -6.84
CA GLU A 270 26.41 2.69 -7.96
C GLU A 270 25.35 3.70 -8.42
N GLU A 271 24.07 3.31 -8.40
CA GLU A 271 22.93 4.21 -8.66
C GLU A 271 22.57 5.11 -7.47
N GLY A 272 23.29 5.02 -6.34
CA GLY A 272 23.06 5.84 -5.15
C GLY A 272 21.74 5.52 -4.44
N LEU A 273 21.21 4.31 -4.59
CA LEU A 273 19.98 3.83 -3.94
C LEU A 273 20.26 3.17 -2.59
N LEU A 274 21.45 2.62 -2.41
CA LEU A 274 21.82 1.87 -1.22
C LEU A 274 23.19 2.32 -0.71
N GLU A 275 23.31 2.53 0.58
CA GLU A 275 24.57 2.63 1.29
C GLU A 275 24.78 1.34 2.09
N GLU A 276 26.03 0.88 2.13
CA GLU A 276 26.42 -0.32 2.86
C GLU A 276 27.59 0.00 3.78
N THR A 277 27.47 -0.45 5.01
CA THR A 277 28.52 -0.41 6.03
C THR A 277 28.81 -1.85 6.48
N ASP A 278 29.85 -2.03 7.30
CA ASP A 278 30.21 -3.34 7.86
C ASP A 278 29.04 -3.98 8.62
N ASP A 279 28.20 -3.17 9.28
CA ASP A 279 27.12 -3.66 10.15
C ASP A 279 25.71 -3.52 9.54
N LYS A 280 25.53 -2.70 8.50
CA LYS A 280 24.19 -2.31 8.03
C LYS A 280 24.07 -2.09 6.53
N LEU A 281 22.86 -2.31 6.03
CA LEU A 281 22.37 -1.81 4.74
C LEU A 281 21.39 -0.66 4.98
N LEU A 282 21.57 0.45 4.27
CA LEU A 282 20.82 1.70 4.46
C LEU A 282 20.34 2.25 3.10
N PRO A 283 19.06 2.10 2.74
CA PRO A 283 18.50 2.82 1.60
C PRO A 283 18.67 4.33 1.75
N THR A 284 19.27 4.96 0.75
CA THR A 284 19.44 6.43 0.68
C THR A 284 18.06 7.10 0.58
N PRO A 285 17.92 8.43 0.72
CA PRO A 285 16.64 9.10 0.50
C PRO A 285 15.98 8.75 -0.84
N LEU A 286 16.77 8.54 -1.90
CA LEU A 286 16.29 8.07 -3.20
C LEU A 286 15.91 6.58 -3.15
N GLY A 287 16.73 5.74 -2.53
CA GLY A 287 16.43 4.32 -2.32
C GLY A 287 15.16 4.06 -1.54
N ARG A 288 14.82 4.91 -0.56
CA ARG A 288 13.54 4.84 0.18
C ARG A 288 12.34 5.12 -0.71
N LEU A 289 12.49 6.02 -1.70
CA LEU A 289 11.46 6.27 -2.70
C LEU A 289 11.25 5.05 -3.60
N LEU A 290 12.36 4.37 -3.94
CA LEU A 290 12.41 3.19 -4.80
C LEU A 290 12.56 1.89 -4.00
N ILE A 291 11.98 1.84 -2.79
CA ILE A 291 12.28 0.75 -1.84
C ILE A 291 11.94 -0.65 -2.37
N ARG A 292 10.98 -0.76 -3.29
CA ARG A 292 10.64 -2.03 -3.95
C ARG A 292 11.79 -2.55 -4.81
N LEU A 293 12.54 -1.66 -5.48
CA LEU A 293 13.72 -2.02 -6.27
C LEU A 293 14.87 -2.48 -5.37
N VAL A 294 15.07 -1.80 -4.23
CA VAL A 294 16.08 -2.22 -3.25
C VAL A 294 15.72 -3.57 -2.63
N ALA A 295 14.46 -3.76 -2.22
CA ALA A 295 13.98 -5.02 -1.66
C ALA A 295 14.04 -6.19 -2.66
N SER A 296 13.84 -5.92 -3.96
CA SER A 296 13.87 -6.98 -4.98
C SER A 296 15.24 -7.62 -5.16
N ALA A 297 16.33 -6.98 -4.72
CA ALA A 297 17.65 -7.60 -4.68
C ALA A 297 17.71 -8.84 -3.78
N PHE A 298 16.76 -8.98 -2.83
CA PHE A 298 16.68 -10.10 -1.91
C PHE A 298 15.59 -11.11 -2.30
N ASP A 299 14.89 -10.92 -3.42
CA ASP A 299 13.87 -11.83 -3.91
C ASP A 299 14.50 -12.94 -4.76
N ALA A 300 14.47 -14.19 -4.27
CA ALA A 300 15.01 -15.35 -4.97
C ALA A 300 14.15 -15.82 -6.15
N TYR A 301 12.88 -15.39 -6.21
CA TYR A 301 11.93 -15.79 -7.25
C TYR A 301 11.82 -14.77 -8.39
N LEU A 302 12.53 -13.66 -8.28
CA LEU A 302 12.59 -12.64 -9.31
C LEU A 302 13.40 -13.16 -10.51
N THR A 303 12.73 -13.60 -11.56
CA THR A 303 13.39 -13.85 -12.85
C THR A 303 13.64 -12.52 -13.54
N THR A 304 14.77 -12.39 -14.25
CA THR A 304 15.19 -11.18 -14.99
C THR A 304 14.20 -10.70 -16.08
N SER A 305 13.07 -11.38 -16.26
CA SER A 305 11.99 -11.03 -17.18
C SER A 305 10.77 -10.36 -16.53
N SER A 306 10.76 -10.13 -15.22
CA SER A 306 9.58 -9.54 -14.57
C SER A 306 9.42 -8.05 -14.88
N THR A 307 8.45 -7.74 -15.73
CA THR A 307 7.86 -6.41 -15.97
C THR A 307 7.12 -5.94 -14.73
N TYR A 308 7.85 -5.56 -13.69
CA TYR A 308 7.28 -4.64 -12.72
C TYR A 308 7.01 -3.33 -13.44
N SER A 309 5.90 -2.67 -13.10
CA SER A 309 5.65 -1.28 -13.49
C SER A 309 6.88 -0.51 -13.06
N LYS A 310 7.79 -0.27 -14.01
CA LYS A 310 8.99 0.53 -13.79
C LYS A 310 8.46 1.83 -13.18
N LEU A 311 8.99 2.17 -12.02
CA LEU A 311 8.78 3.49 -11.42
C LEU A 311 9.60 4.57 -12.16
N VAL A 312 10.02 4.25 -13.40
CA VAL A 312 10.69 5.07 -14.40
C VAL A 312 10.05 4.80 -15.76
#